data_AF-A0A2M7KNC3-F1
#
_entry.id   AF-A0A2M7KNC3-F1
#
_cell.length_a   1.000
_cell.length_b   1.000
_cell.length_c   1.000
_cell.angle_alpha   90.00
_cell.angle_beta   90.00
_cell.angle_gamma   90.00
#
_symmetry.space_group_name_H-M   'P 1'
#
loop_
_entity.id
_entity.type
_entity.pdbx_description
1 polymer ?
#
loop_
_entity_poly.entity_id
_entity_poly.type
_entity_poly.pdbx_seq_one_letter_code
_entity_poly.pdbx_strand_id
1 'polypeptide(L)' 'MDLKRTVKQLARKQEVSPNQLLVSSTSNELVRQETLAFFAPVVEQFDEGAFRAALARVPDVPPAGEDQR' A
#
# COMPACT_ATOMS: atom_id res chain seq x y z
N MET A 1 29.84 -3.90 -0.18
CA MET A 1 29.01 -4.41 0.94
C MET A 1 28.70 -5.88 0.69
N ASP A 2 28.78 -6.73 1.70
CA ASP A 2 28.45 -8.16 1.56
C ASP A 2 26.93 -8.38 1.75
N LEU A 3 26.23 -8.64 0.65
CA LEU A 3 24.77 -8.87 0.61
C LEU A 3 24.33 -9.98 1.56
N LYS A 4 25.10 -11.08 1.67
CA LYS A 4 24.78 -12.18 2.58
C LYS A 4 24.83 -11.73 4.03
N ARG A 5 25.79 -10.88 4.39
CA ARG A 5 25.91 -10.32 5.74
C ARG A 5 24.71 -9.42 6.05
N THR A 6 24.34 -8.56 5.11
CA THR A 6 23.21 -7.63 5.24
C THR A 6 21.89 -8.39 5.41
N VAL A 7 21.61 -9.38 4.56
CA VAL A 7 20.38 -10.20 4.65
C VAL A 7 20.31 -10.94 5.99
N LYS A 8 21.41 -11.52 6.47
CA LYS A 8 21.46 -12.18 7.79
C LYS A 8 21.20 -11.20 8.94
N GLN A 9 21.73 -9.99 8.86
CA GLN A 9 21.52 -8.96 9.89
C GLN A 9 20.07 -8.48 9.92
N LEU A 10 19.45 -8.25 8.76
CA LEU A 10 18.04 -7.89 8.66
C LEU A 10 17.13 -9.01 9.16
N ALA A 11 17.41 -10.26 8.77
CA ALA A 11 16.62 -11.41 9.20
C ALA A 11 16.64 -11.56 10.73
N ARG A 12 17.82 -11.39 11.36
CA ARG A 12 17.94 -11.36 12.82
C ARG A 12 17.15 -10.23 13.47
N LYS A 13 17.18 -9.02 12.91
CA LYS A 13 16.43 -7.86 13.43
C LYS A 13 14.92 -8.06 13.37
N GLN A 14 14.44 -8.82 12.40
CA GLN A 14 13.02 -9.11 12.20
C GLN A 14 12.60 -10.46 12.78
N GLU A 15 13.49 -11.15 13.51
CA GLU A 15 13.23 -12.47 14.12
C GLU A 15 12.73 -13.54 13.15
N VAL A 16 13.17 -13.47 11.89
CA VAL A 16 12.83 -14.43 10.82
C VAL A 16 14.07 -15.11 10.25
N SER A 17 13.87 -16.23 9.55
CA SER A 17 14.96 -16.84 8.80
C SER A 17 15.34 -15.99 7.57
N PRO A 18 16.61 -16.03 7.10
CA PRO A 18 17.01 -15.34 5.87
C PRO A 18 16.17 -15.71 4.65
N ASN A 19 15.75 -16.98 4.55
CA ASN A 19 14.91 -17.45 3.45
C ASN A 19 13.50 -16.86 3.53
N GLN A 20 12.91 -16.85 4.73
CA GLN A 20 11.60 -16.24 4.95
C GLN A 20 11.63 -14.74 4.64
N LEU A 21 12.69 -14.03 5.05
CA LEU A 21 12.89 -12.61 4.73
C LEU A 21 12.93 -12.38 3.21
N LEU A 22 13.67 -13.20 2.47
CA LEU A 22 13.80 -13.04 1.01
C LEU A 22 12.47 -13.30 0.31
N VAL A 23 11.75 -14.35 0.70
CA VAL A 23 10.44 -14.69 0.15
C VAL A 23 9.46 -13.56 0.45
N SER A 24 9.33 -13.14 1.71
CA SER A 24 8.38 -12.09 2.09
C SER A 24 8.71 -10.76 1.43
N SER A 25 9.98 -10.39 1.34
CA SER A 25 10.40 -9.14 0.69
C SER A 25 10.09 -9.14 -0.81
N THR A 26 10.34 -10.27 -1.48
CA THR A 26 10.04 -10.41 -2.92
C THR A 26 8.55 -10.38 -3.17
N SER A 27 7.75 -11.11 -2.37
CA SER A 27 6.30 -11.12 -2.47
C SER A 27 5.71 -9.72 -2.24
N ASN A 28 6.18 -9.01 -1.22
CA ASN A 28 5.71 -7.66 -0.93
C ASN A 28 6.05 -6.68 -2.06
N GLU A 29 7.25 -6.79 -2.64
CA GLU A 29 7.65 -5.94 -3.76
C GLU A 29 6.80 -6.23 -5.01
N LEU A 30 6.51 -7.50 -5.31
CA LEU A 30 5.60 -7.86 -6.40
C LEU A 30 4.21 -7.24 -6.23
N VAL A 31 3.60 -7.43 -5.04
CA VAL A 31 2.30 -6.83 -4.73
C VAL A 31 2.34 -5.31 -4.84
N ARG A 32 3.43 -4.68 -4.38
CA ARG A 32 3.61 -3.22 -4.49
C ARG A 32 3.65 -2.79 -5.95
N GLN A 33 4.40 -3.48 -6.80
CA GLN A 33 4.49 -3.17 -8.24
C GLN A 33 3.15 -3.38 -8.94
N GLU A 34 2.45 -4.47 -8.65
CA GLU A 34 1.11 -4.74 -9.20
C GLU A 34 0.10 -3.66 -8.77
N THR A 35 0.13 -3.26 -7.50
CA THR A 35 -0.73 -2.19 -6.97
C THR A 35 -0.44 -0.87 -7.69
N LEU A 36 0.83 -0.50 -7.83
CA LEU A 36 1.21 0.71 -8.54
C LEU A 36 0.79 0.68 -10.01
N ALA A 37 1.02 -0.43 -10.70
CA ALA A 37 0.62 -0.60 -12.10
C ALA A 37 -0.90 -0.57 -12.28
N PHE A 38 -1.65 -1.19 -11.36
CA PHE A 38 -3.10 -1.19 -11.36
C PHE A 38 -3.68 0.23 -11.21
N PHE A 39 -3.11 1.04 -10.31
CA PHE A 39 -3.61 2.39 -10.05
C PHE A 39 -3.00 3.48 -10.95
N ALA A 40 -1.89 3.21 -11.66
CA ALA A 40 -1.21 4.20 -12.49
C ALA A 40 -2.15 4.94 -13.48
N PRO A 41 -3.03 4.26 -14.25
CA PRO A 41 -3.93 4.95 -15.17
C PRO A 41 -4.98 5.83 -14.47
N VAL A 42 -5.39 5.44 -13.27
CA VAL A 42 -6.36 6.18 -12.46
C VAL A 42 -5.72 7.44 -11.89
N VAL A 43 -4.47 7.32 -11.42
CA VAL A 43 -3.70 8.46 -10.90
C VAL A 43 -3.37 9.46 -11.99
N GLU A 44 -3.04 9.00 -13.20
CA GLU A 44 -2.80 9.89 -14.35
C GLU A 44 -4.02 10.75 -14.72
N GLN A 45 -5.22 10.22 -14.48
CA GLN A 45 -6.48 10.91 -14.76
C GLN A 45 -7.06 11.62 -13.52
N PHE A 46 -6.33 11.63 -12.41
CA PHE A 46 -6.81 12.24 -11.17
C PHE A 46 -6.94 13.76 -11.31
N ASP A 47 -8.17 14.25 -11.18
CA ASP A 47 -8.48 15.68 -11.11
C ASP A 47 -8.77 16.08 -9.66
N GLU A 48 -7.80 16.76 -9.05
CA GLU A 48 -7.89 17.25 -7.68
C GLU A 48 -9.06 18.25 -7.50
N GLY A 49 -9.34 19.07 -8.51
CA GLY A 49 -10.43 20.04 -8.48
C GLY A 49 -11.80 19.36 -8.49
N ALA A 50 -11.98 18.37 -9.37
CA ALA A 50 -13.19 17.53 -9.38
C ALA A 50 -13.37 16.77 -8.06
N PHE A 51 -12.29 16.23 -7.49
CA PHE A 51 -12.31 15.55 -6.20
C PHE A 51 -12.74 16.49 -5.05
N ARG A 52 -12.14 17.68 -4.95
CA ARG A 52 -12.51 18.69 -3.94
C ARG A 52 -13.96 19.17 -4.12
N ALA A 53 -14.41 19.36 -5.35
CA ALA A 53 -15.80 19.72 -5.64
C ALA A 53 -16.78 18.60 -5.24
N ALA A 54 -16.40 17.33 -5.41
CA ALA A 54 -17.18 16.20 -4.93
C ALA A 54 -17.23 16.14 -3.40
N LEU A 55 -16.10 16.35 -2.71
CA LEU A 55 -16.04 16.41 -1.25
C LEU A 55 -16.91 17.53 -0.67
N ALA A 56 -16.92 18.71 -1.28
CA ALA A 56 -17.75 19.83 -0.83
C ALA A 56 -19.26 19.57 -0.98
N ARG A 57 -19.67 18.57 -1.78
CA ARG A 57 -21.06 18.14 -1.93
C ARG A 57 -21.46 17.07 -0.92
N VAL A 58 -20.50 16.50 -0.16
CA VAL A 58 -20.82 15.57 0.91
C VAL A 58 -21.56 16.36 2.00
N PRO A 59 -22.83 16.05 2.27
CA PRO A 59 -23.60 16.78 3.25
C PRO A 59 -22.99 16.55 4.64
N ASP A 60 -22.86 17.63 5.40
CA ASP A 60 -22.38 17.61 6.80
C ASP A 60 -23.52 17.17 7.74
N VAL A 61 -24.08 15.99 7.43
CA VAL A 61 -25.08 15.31 8.24
C VAL A 61 -24.41 14.10 8.86
N PRO A 62 -24.70 13.79 10.14
CA PRO A 62 -24.26 12.55 10.74
C PRO A 62 -24.67 11.39 9.82
N PRO A 63 -23.80 10.39 9.60
CA PRO A 63 -24.22 9.19 8.90
C PRO A 63 -25.48 8.67 9.58
N ALA A 64 -26.56 8.52 8.81
CA ALA A 64 -27.78 7.89 9.31
C ALA A 64 -27.34 6.53 9.86
N GLY A 65 -27.64 6.26 11.14
CA GLY A 65 -27.06 5.18 11.93
C GLY A 65 -27.46 3.76 11.51
N GLU A 66 -27.42 3.44 10.22
CA GLU A 66 -27.63 2.11 9.69
C GLU A 66 -26.67 1.87 8.50
N ASP A 67 -25.42 1.56 8.82
CA ASP A 67 -24.69 0.57 8.03
C ASP A 67 -25.09 -0.81 8.59
N GLN A 68 -26.32 -1.23 8.27
CA GLN A 68 -26.77 -2.62 8.48
C GLN A 68 -26.47 -3.39 7.21
N ARG A 69 -25.25 -3.96 7.12
CA ARG A 69 -24.96 -5.30 6.57
C ARG A 69 -23.49 -5.66 6.68
#